data_AF-A0A9X3YGW8-F1
#
_entry.id   AF-A0A9X3YGW8-F1
#
_cell.length_a   1.000
_cell.length_b   1.000
_cell.length_c   1.000
_cell.angle_alpha   90.00
_cell.angle_beta   90.00
_cell.angle_gamma   90.00
#
_symmetry.space_group_name_H-M   'P 1'
#
loop_
_entity.id
_entity.type
_entity.pdbx_description
1 polymer ?
#
loop_
_entity_poly.entity_id
_entity_poly.type
_entity_poly.pdbx_seq_one_letter_code
_entity_poly.pdbx_strand_id
1 'polypeptide(L)'
;MVEAALTVVLHDVAAETWPDYQPFVEAVDAIGGVPITWLVVPDFHQRNSLEQQPDFCNLLDQRVQRGDELVLHGCYHADLEPAPKTPRDWFMRRVYTHEGEFYGLDEQAAGERLAHGLE
;
A
#
# COMPACT_ATOMS: atom_id res chain seq x y z
N MET A 1 -21.35 25.39 -13.83
CA MET A 1 -20.21 25.73 -12.96
C MET A 1 -19.43 24.44 -12.75
N VAL A 2 -18.10 24.46 -12.82
CA VAL A 2 -17.31 23.27 -12.46
C VAL A 2 -17.29 23.21 -10.94
N GLU A 3 -17.79 22.10 -10.39
CA GLU A 3 -17.77 21.85 -8.95
C GLU A 3 -16.35 21.48 -8.54
N ALA A 4 -15.86 22.04 -7.43
CA ALA A 4 -14.54 21.70 -6.92
C ALA A 4 -14.59 20.30 -6.29
N ALA A 5 -13.71 19.41 -6.74
CA ALA A 5 -13.58 18.05 -6.22
C ALA A 5 -12.26 17.90 -5.48
N LEU A 6 -12.27 17.15 -4.37
CA LEU A 6 -11.10 16.80 -3.57
C LEU A 6 -11.09 15.29 -3.34
N THR A 7 -9.90 14.69 -3.45
CA THR A 7 -9.67 13.27 -3.13
C THR A 7 -8.52 13.18 -2.15
N VAL A 8 -8.68 12.36 -1.11
CA VAL A 8 -7.63 12.05 -0.13
C VAL A 8 -7.17 10.62 -0.36
N VAL A 9 -5.88 10.45 -0.64
CA VAL A 9 -5.27 9.14 -0.89
C VAL A 9 -4.15 8.93 0.11
N LEU A 10 -4.23 7.86 0.90
CA LEU A 10 -3.18 7.42 1.81
C LEU A 10 -2.32 6.36 1.14
N HIS A 11 -1.02 6.62 1.06
CA HIS A 11 -0.02 5.72 0.50
C HIS A 11 0.55 4.78 1.57
N ASP A 12 1.10 3.64 1.15
CA ASP A 12 1.88 2.72 1.99
C ASP A 12 1.18 2.32 3.30
N VAL A 13 -0.13 2.06 3.22
CA VAL A 13 -0.91 1.71 4.40
C VAL A 13 -0.67 0.25 4.73
N ALA A 14 0.00 0.02 5.86
CA ALA A 14 0.18 -1.27 6.48
C ALA A 14 -0.06 -1.13 7.98
N ALA A 15 -0.23 -2.24 8.68
CA ALA A 15 -0.43 -2.21 10.13
C ALA A 15 0.74 -1.56 10.89
N GLU A 16 1.96 -1.64 10.35
CA GLU A 16 3.16 -0.98 10.91
C GLU A 16 3.10 0.54 10.77
N THR A 17 2.59 1.06 9.66
CA THR A 17 2.49 2.50 9.37
C THR A 17 1.19 3.11 9.89
N TRP A 18 0.19 2.28 10.22
CA TRP A 18 -1.12 2.72 10.70
C TRP A 18 -1.07 3.71 11.89
N PRO A 19 -0.26 3.49 12.95
CA PRO A 19 -0.21 4.42 14.07
C PRO A 19 0.18 5.86 13.68
N ASP A 20 0.97 6.03 12.61
CA ASP A 20 1.37 7.34 12.11
C ASP A 20 0.23 8.06 11.37
N TYR A 21 -0.63 7.30 10.68
CA TYR A 21 -1.78 7.82 9.94
C TYR A 21 -3.01 8.05 10.82
N GLN A 22 -3.14 7.34 11.94
CA GLN A 22 -4.34 7.37 12.78
C GLN A 22 -4.78 8.80 13.16
N PRO A 23 -3.91 9.70 13.68
CA PRO A 23 -4.33 11.05 14.06
C PRO A 23 -4.83 11.89 12.87
N PHE A 24 -4.25 11.67 11.68
CA PHE A 24 -4.67 12.35 10.46
C PHE A 24 -6.05 11.88 10.02
N VAL A 25 -6.28 10.57 10.04
CA VAL A 25 -7.56 9.97 9.64
C VAL A 25 -8.68 10.40 10.58
N GLU A 26 -8.42 10.42 11.89
CA GLU A 26 -9.38 10.92 12.89
C GLU A 26 -9.74 12.38 12.64
N ALA A 27 -8.78 13.22 12.24
CA ALA A 27 -9.04 14.61 11.89
C ALA A 27 -9.90 14.77 10.63
N VAL A 28 -9.65 13.95 9.60
CA VAL A 28 -10.49 13.92 8.38
C VAL A 28 -11.90 13.43 8.69
N ASP A 29 -12.03 12.38 9.50
CA ASP A 29 -13.32 11.85 9.95
C ASP A 29 -14.13 12.88 10.74
N ALA A 30 -13.47 13.69 11.57
CA ALA A 30 -14.11 14.74 12.35
C ALA A 30 -14.69 15.87 11.47
N ILE A 31 -14.06 16.15 10.32
CA ILE A 31 -14.60 17.07 9.31
C ILE A 31 -15.82 16.43 8.63
N GLY A 32 -15.72 15.15 8.30
CA GLY A 32 -16.77 14.37 7.65
C GLY A 32 -16.96 14.70 6.18
N GLY A 33 -17.64 13.79 5.45
CA GLY A 33 -18.01 14.00 4.04
C GLY A 33 -16.87 13.88 3.03
N VAL A 34 -15.70 13.37 3.44
CA VAL A 34 -14.56 13.11 2.55
C VAL A 34 -14.19 11.63 2.65
N PRO A 35 -14.51 10.79 1.63
CA PRO A 35 -14.04 9.42 1.59
C PRO A 35 -12.52 9.39 1.35
N ILE A 36 -11.84 8.43 1.96
CA ILE A 36 -10.40 8.21 1.82
C ILE A 36 -10.15 6.98 0.95
N THR A 37 -9.21 7.08 0.01
CA THR A 37 -8.67 5.92 -0.71
C THR A 37 -7.41 5.43 0.00
N TRP A 38 -7.38 4.15 0.37
CA TRP A 38 -6.32 3.52 1.12
C TRP A 38 -5.52 2.61 0.19
N LEU A 39 -4.25 2.95 -0.03
CA LEU A 39 -3.34 2.13 -0.79
C LEU A 39 -2.69 1.13 0.17
N VAL A 40 -3.30 -0.06 0.29
CA VAL A 40 -2.95 -1.07 1.28
C VAL A 40 -1.84 -1.98 0.76
N VAL A 41 -0.84 -2.24 1.62
CA VAL A 41 0.22 -3.22 1.37
C VAL A 41 -0.01 -4.46 2.25
N PRO A 42 -0.31 -5.63 1.68
CA PRO A 42 -0.67 -6.83 2.43
C PRO A 42 0.41 -7.43 3.31
N ASP A 43 1.67 -7.44 2.85
CA ASP A 43 2.78 -8.00 3.61
C ASP A 43 4.01 -7.09 3.51
N PHE A 44 3.90 -5.93 4.15
CA PHE A 44 4.93 -4.90 4.14
C PHE A 44 6.30 -5.48 4.53
N HIS A 45 7.21 -5.50 3.56
CA HIS A 45 8.56 -6.04 3.66
C HIS A 45 8.69 -7.52 4.14
N GLN A 46 7.66 -8.36 3.96
CA GLN A 46 7.62 -9.73 4.49
C GLN A 46 7.74 -9.85 6.02
N ARG A 47 7.49 -8.75 6.73
CA ARG A 47 7.62 -8.72 8.20
C ARG A 47 6.28 -8.78 8.91
N ASN A 48 5.21 -8.38 8.23
CA ASN A 48 3.94 -8.02 8.84
C ASN A 48 2.79 -8.39 7.90
N SER A 49 2.60 -9.69 7.66
CA SER A 49 1.48 -10.20 6.86
C SER A 49 0.13 -9.80 7.45
N LEU A 50 -0.80 -9.34 6.60
CA LEU A 50 -2.18 -9.00 6.94
C LEU A 50 -2.90 -10.14 7.66
N GLU A 51 -2.67 -11.40 7.25
CA GLU A 51 -3.30 -12.59 7.85
C GLU A 51 -2.99 -12.73 9.35
N GLN A 52 -1.86 -12.18 9.80
CA GLN A 52 -1.42 -12.24 11.19
C GLN A 52 -1.94 -11.05 12.01
N GLN A 53 -2.73 -10.16 11.42
CA GLN A 53 -3.12 -8.86 11.97
C GLN A 53 -4.63 -8.61 11.89
N PRO A 54 -5.44 -9.42 12.63
CA PRO A 54 -6.90 -9.35 12.55
C PRO A 54 -7.48 -7.99 12.94
N ASP A 55 -6.83 -7.28 13.86
CA ASP A 55 -7.27 -5.94 14.29
C ASP A 55 -7.14 -4.91 13.16
N PHE A 56 -6.09 -5.02 12.34
CA PHE A 56 -5.91 -4.14 11.19
C PHE A 56 -6.88 -4.49 10.07
N CYS A 57 -7.15 -5.78 9.81
CA CYS A 57 -8.21 -6.19 8.88
C CYS A 57 -9.59 -5.65 9.29
N ASN A 58 -9.93 -5.77 10.59
CA ASN A 58 -11.19 -5.23 11.13
C ASN A 58 -11.28 -3.70 10.95
N LEU A 59 -10.17 -2.99 11.09
CA LEU A 59 -10.11 -1.55 10.81
C LEU A 59 -10.43 -1.26 9.34
N LEU A 60 -9.77 -1.96 8.40
CA LEU A 60 -10.00 -1.79 6.97
C LEU A 60 -11.44 -2.10 6.58
N ASP A 61 -12.03 -3.16 7.13
CA ASP A 61 -13.45 -3.50 6.92
C ASP A 61 -14.39 -2.38 7.40
N GLN A 62 -14.09 -1.77 8.55
CA GLN A 62 -14.86 -0.63 9.04
C GLN A 62 -14.71 0.60 8.13
N ARG A 63 -13.52 0.82 7.53
CA ARG A 63 -13.33 1.90 6.55
C ARG A 63 -14.21 1.69 5.32
N VAL A 64 -14.23 0.48 4.75
CA VAL A 64 -15.09 0.14 3.60
C VAL A 64 -16.56 0.37 3.93
N GLN A 65 -17.02 -0.06 5.11
CA GLN A 65 -18.40 0.16 5.54
C GLN A 65 -18.78 1.65 5.69
N ARG A 66 -17.80 2.52 5.94
CA ARG A 66 -17.98 3.99 5.99
C ARG A 66 -18.01 4.64 4.61
N GLY A 67 -17.68 3.90 3.55
CA GLY A 67 -17.64 4.38 2.17
C GLY A 67 -16.25 4.75 1.66
N ASP A 68 -15.19 4.38 2.40
CA ASP A 68 -13.82 4.49 1.90
C ASP A 68 -13.50 3.39 0.88
N GLU A 69 -12.47 3.63 0.08
CA GLU A 69 -12.00 2.71 -0.96
C GLU A 69 -10.67 2.08 -0.54
N LEU A 70 -10.54 0.76 -0.68
CA LEU A 70 -9.27 0.06 -0.52
C LEU A 70 -8.71 -0.31 -1.89
N VAL A 71 -7.45 -0.01 -2.13
CA VAL A 71 -6.72 -0.29 -3.37
C VAL A 71 -5.42 -1.00 -3.01
N LEU A 72 -5.11 -2.07 -3.73
CA LEU A 72 -3.85 -2.79 -3.55
C LEU A 72 -2.65 -1.92 -3.99
N HIS A 73 -1.63 -1.82 -3.13
CA HIS A 73 -0.42 -1.03 -3.38
C HIS A 73 0.85 -1.88 -3.39
N GLY A 74 0.88 -2.89 -4.26
CA GLY A 74 1.93 -3.90 -4.24
C GLY A 74 1.71 -4.92 -3.12
N CYS A 75 2.37 -6.07 -3.24
CA CYS A 75 2.15 -7.19 -2.31
C CYS A 75 3.09 -7.10 -1.12
N TYR A 76 4.37 -6.77 -1.37
CA TYR A 76 5.41 -6.78 -0.34
C TYR A 76 6.13 -5.45 -0.18
N HIS A 77 6.02 -4.53 -1.15
CA HIS A 77 6.82 -3.29 -1.19
C HIS A 77 8.33 -3.53 -1.03
N ALA A 78 8.78 -4.76 -1.28
CA ALA A 78 10.15 -5.21 -1.11
C ALA A 78 10.65 -5.76 -2.44
N ASP A 79 11.82 -5.27 -2.83
CA ASP A 79 12.57 -5.83 -3.92
C ASP A 79 13.28 -7.12 -3.44
N LEU A 80 12.64 -8.26 -3.68
CA LEU A 80 13.10 -9.59 -3.27
C LEU A 80 14.10 -10.22 -4.25
N GLU A 81 14.49 -9.51 -5.31
CA GLU A 81 15.37 -10.08 -6.32
C GLU A 81 16.80 -10.30 -5.79
N PRO A 82 17.53 -11.34 -6.27
CA PRO A 82 18.90 -11.62 -5.86
C PRO A 82 19.82 -10.41 -5.98
N ALA A 83 20.91 -10.41 -5.20
CA ALA A 83 21.84 -9.28 -5.11
C ALA A 83 22.21 -8.71 -6.49
N PRO A 84 22.19 -7.37 -6.66
CA PRO A 84 22.39 -6.73 -7.95
C PRO A 84 23.75 -7.14 -8.53
N LYS A 85 23.73 -7.70 -9.74
CA LYS A 85 24.93 -8.20 -10.42
C LYS A 85 25.65 -7.11 -11.23
N THR A 86 25.02 -5.94 -11.41
CA THR A 86 25.57 -4.83 -12.19
C THR A 86 25.54 -3.48 -11.44
N PRO A 87 26.45 -2.53 -11.76
CA PRO A 87 26.47 -1.20 -11.15
C PRO A 87 25.21 -0.37 -11.42
N ARG A 88 24.55 -0.60 -12.56
CA ARG A 88 23.28 0.04 -12.93
C ARG A 88 22.14 -0.43 -12.04
N ASP A 89 22.06 -1.74 -11.77
CA ASP A 89 21.04 -2.31 -10.89
C ASP A 89 21.25 -1.87 -9.44
N TRP A 90 22.52 -1.74 -9.01
CA TRP A 90 22.85 -1.17 -7.71
C TRP A 90 22.37 0.29 -7.59
N PHE A 91 22.60 1.12 -8.60
CA PHE A 91 22.14 2.51 -8.59
C PHE A 91 20.61 2.64 -8.63
N MET A 92 19.93 1.87 -9.48
CA MET A 92 18.47 1.88 -9.56
C MET A 92 17.84 1.46 -8.23
N ARG A 93 18.30 0.35 -7.63
CA ARG A 93 17.73 -0.19 -6.37
C ARG A 93 18.10 0.61 -5.12
N ARG A 94 19.23 1.33 -5.12
CA ARG A 94 19.75 2.04 -3.93
C ARG A 94 19.51 3.55 -3.94
N VAL A 95 19.32 4.14 -5.12
CA VAL A 95 19.24 5.60 -5.29
C VAL A 95 17.94 6.03 -5.98
N TYR A 96 17.31 5.18 -6.81
CA TYR A 96 16.21 5.58 -7.68
C TYR A 96 14.83 4.97 -7.31
N THR A 97 14.78 3.69 -6.99
CA THR A 97 13.56 2.94 -6.66
C THR A 97 13.82 2.09 -5.43
N HIS A 98 13.51 2.61 -4.25
CA HIS A 98 13.62 1.86 -3.00
C HIS A 98 12.53 0.76 -2.88
N GLU A 99 11.53 0.79 -3.77
CA GLU A 99 10.27 0.01 -3.74
C GLU A 99 9.93 -0.56 -5.13
N GLY A 100 10.95 -0.93 -5.92
CA GLY A 100 10.80 -1.42 -7.30
C GLY A 100 10.29 -2.86 -7.40
N GLU A 101 9.20 -3.22 -6.70
CA GLU A 101 8.66 -4.60 -6.63
C GLU A 101 8.38 -5.21 -8.01
N PHE A 102 8.06 -4.39 -9.01
CA PHE A 102 7.74 -4.82 -10.38
C PHE A 102 8.86 -4.52 -11.39
N TYR A 103 9.97 -3.90 -10.99
CA TYR A 103 10.98 -3.43 -11.95
C TYR A 103 11.75 -4.58 -12.62
N GLY A 104 11.90 -5.72 -11.94
CA GLY A 104 12.56 -6.92 -12.47
C GLY A 104 11.61 -8.02 -12.97
N LEU A 105 10.30 -7.89 -12.71
CA LEU A 105 9.32 -8.92 -13.03
C LEU A 105 8.85 -8.83 -14.49
N ASP A 106 8.65 -9.99 -15.12
CA ASP A 106 7.87 -10.06 -16.34
C ASP A 106 6.36 -9.91 -16.03
N GLU A 107 5.57 -9.72 -17.08
CA GLU A 107 4.12 -9.47 -16.96
C GLU A 107 3.38 -10.60 -16.22
N GLN A 108 3.79 -11.85 -16.43
CA GLN A 108 3.17 -12.99 -15.76
C GLN A 108 3.47 -12.98 -14.26
N ALA A 109 4.74 -12.80 -13.88
CA ALA A 109 5.15 -12.75 -12.48
C ALA A 109 4.57 -11.52 -11.76
N ALA A 110 4.42 -10.39 -12.46
CA ALA A 110 3.72 -9.22 -11.94
C ALA A 110 2.23 -9.52 -11.68
N GLY A 111 1.57 -10.22 -12.60
CA GLY A 111 0.16 -10.62 -12.48
C GLY A 111 -0.08 -11.59 -11.32
N GLU A 112 0.76 -12.63 -11.17
CA GLU A 112 0.67 -13.59 -10.06
C GLU A 112 0.82 -12.90 -8.70
N ARG A 113 1.70 -11.90 -8.61
CA ARG A 113 1.95 -11.16 -7.39
C ARG A 113 0.83 -10.18 -7.04
N LEU A 114 0.21 -9.57 -8.04
CA LEU A 114 -1.01 -8.79 -7.85
C LEU A 114 -2.17 -9.67 -7.40
N ALA A 115 -2.34 -10.85 -7.99
CA ALA A 115 -3.38 -11.79 -7.58
C ALA A 115 -3.19 -12.23 -6.13
N HIS A 116 -1.95 -12.55 -5.73
CA HIS A 116 -1.64 -12.93 -4.36
C HIS A 116 -1.92 -11.81 -3.34
N GLY A 117 -1.66 -10.54 -3.70
CA GLY A 117 -1.99 -9.41 -2.83
C GLY A 117 -3.48 -9.10 -2.72
N LEU A 118 -4.33 -9.68 -3.58
CA LEU A 118 -5.79 -9.52 -3.55
C LEU A 118 -6.51 -10.65 -2.77
N GLU A 119 -5.83 -11.76 -2.49
CA GLU A 119 -6.35 -12.89 -1.70
C GLU A 119 -6.26 -12.61 -0.19
#